data_AF-A0A3D4ATT3-F1
#
_entry.id   AF-A0A3D4ATT3-F1
#
_cell.length_a   1.000
_cell.length_b   1.000
_cell.length_c   1.000
_cell.angle_alpha   90.00
_cell.angle_beta   90.00
_cell.angle_gamma   90.00
#
_symmetry.space_group_name_H-M   'P 1'
#
loop_
_entity.id
_entity.type
_entity.pdbx_description
1 polymer ?
#
loop_
_entity_poly.entity_id
_entity_poly.type
_entity_poly.pdbx_seq_one_letter_code
_entity_poly.pdbx_strand_id
1 'polypeptide(L)'
;MNLKKLLTSAVLTFSLCQSAFAAPVEIDKVIGIVNQGVILKSEVDTIVDRVKKQAEEQNQQLPKDETLRVQAIERLVNQTLMM
;
A
#
# COMPACT_ATOMS: atom_id res chain seq x y z
N MET A 1 -8.88 18.36 -54.46
CA MET A 1 -8.37 18.56 -53.08
C MET A 1 -8.32 17.19 -52.40
N ASN A 2 -7.18 16.82 -51.81
CA ASN A 2 -6.79 15.43 -51.55
C ASN A 2 -7.59 14.78 -50.40
N LEU A 3 -8.68 14.06 -50.72
CA LEU A 3 -9.53 13.32 -49.78
C LEU A 3 -8.72 12.38 -48.86
N LYS A 4 -7.65 11.78 -49.40
CA LYS A 4 -6.72 10.94 -48.64
C LYS A 4 -6.03 11.69 -47.49
N LYS A 5 -5.67 12.97 -47.70
CA LYS A 5 -5.02 13.81 -46.66
C LYS A 5 -5.99 14.18 -45.53
N LEU A 6 -7.27 14.33 -45.85
CA LEU A 6 -8.32 14.63 -44.87
C LEU A 6 -8.60 13.41 -43.99
N LEU A 7 -8.66 12.22 -44.61
CA LEU A 7 -8.89 10.96 -43.90
C LEU A 7 -7.72 10.61 -42.97
N THR A 8 -6.47 10.81 -43.42
CA THR A 8 -5.28 10.62 -42.55
C THR A 8 -5.23 11.61 -41.39
N SER A 9 -5.67 12.86 -41.61
CA SER A 9 -5.72 13.88 -40.56
C SER A 9 -6.73 13.53 -39.47
N ALA A 10 -7.94 13.09 -39.87
CA ALA A 10 -9.01 12.73 -38.96
C ALA A 10 -8.66 11.52 -38.07
N VAL A 11 -8.01 10.50 -38.63
CA VAL A 11 -7.55 9.33 -37.86
C VAL A 11 -6.50 9.73 -36.82
N LEU A 12 -5.59 10.65 -37.17
CA LEU A 12 -4.58 11.13 -36.23
C LEU A 12 -5.22 11.89 -35.07
N THR A 13 -6.18 12.78 -35.34
CA THR A 13 -6.86 13.55 -34.28
C THR A 13 -7.69 12.67 -33.36
N PHE A 14 -8.32 11.62 -33.88
CA PHE A 14 -9.09 10.67 -33.07
C PHE A 14 -8.20 9.85 -32.12
N SER A 15 -7.01 9.45 -32.58
CA SER A 15 -6.04 8.70 -31.76
C SER A 15 -5.53 9.49 -30.56
N LEU A 16 -5.41 10.82 -30.69
CA LEU A 16 -4.96 11.72 -29.62
C LEU A 16 -6.07 12.08 -28.60
N CYS A 17 -7.33 11.74 -28.87
CA CYS A 17 -8.46 12.09 -28.00
C CYS A 17 -8.81 11.00 -26.97
N GLN A 18 -7.89 10.06 -26.72
CA GLN A 18 -8.10 9.03 -25.70
C GLN A 18 -8.01 9.64 -24.29
N SER A 19 -9.13 9.67 -23.59
CA SER A 19 -9.18 10.05 -22.17
C SER A 19 -8.56 8.95 -21.32
N ALA A 20 -7.57 9.31 -20.50
CA ALA A 20 -7.00 8.42 -19.51
C ALA A 20 -7.95 8.31 -18.30
N PHE A 21 -8.65 7.18 -18.19
CA PHE A 21 -9.41 6.86 -16.98
C PHE A 21 -8.51 6.09 -16.02
N ALA A 22 -8.11 6.75 -14.93
CA ALA A 22 -7.43 6.08 -13.82
C ALA A 22 -8.47 5.65 -12.78
N ALA A 23 -8.47 4.36 -12.44
CA ALA A 23 -9.28 3.88 -11.32
C ALA A 23 -8.66 4.38 -10.00
N PRO A 24 -9.47 4.81 -9.02
CA PRO A 24 -8.96 5.16 -7.70
C PRO A 24 -8.38 3.91 -7.03
N VAL A 25 -7.12 4.00 -6.56
CA VAL A 25 -6.42 2.93 -5.83
C VAL A 25 -6.33 3.31 -4.36
N GLU A 26 -6.64 2.37 -3.48
CA GLU A 26 -6.51 2.55 -2.02
C GLU A 26 -5.02 2.67 -1.65
N ILE A 27 -4.62 3.81 -1.07
CA ILE A 27 -3.21 4.11 -0.77
C ILE A 27 -2.78 3.49 0.56
N ASP A 28 -3.59 3.62 1.62
CA ASP A 28 -3.38 2.95 2.90
C ASP A 28 -4.68 2.89 3.69
N LYS A 29 -4.78 1.92 4.60
CA LYS A 29 -5.96 1.65 5.41
C LYS A 29 -5.66 1.83 6.89
N VAL A 30 -6.56 2.50 7.60
CA VAL A 30 -6.51 2.60 9.07
C VAL A 30 -7.06 1.31 9.68
N ILE A 31 -6.28 0.67 10.56
CA ILE A 31 -6.63 -0.59 11.20
C ILE A 31 -7.01 -0.44 12.69
N GLY A 32 -6.66 0.70 13.31
CA GLY A 32 -6.95 0.97 14.70
C GLY A 32 -6.74 2.43 15.06
N ILE A 33 -7.41 2.88 16.13
CA ILE A 33 -7.27 4.23 16.69
C ILE A 33 -6.90 4.05 18.17
N VAL A 34 -5.84 4.69 18.62
CA VAL A 34 -5.35 4.60 20.01
C VAL A 34 -5.13 6.01 20.54
N ASN A 35 -5.85 6.38 21.60
CA ASN A 35 -5.92 7.73 22.14
C ASN A 35 -6.30 8.76 21.06
N GLN A 36 -5.32 9.54 20.59
CA GLN A 36 -5.48 10.54 19.53
C GLN A 36 -4.67 10.19 18.26
N GLY A 37 -4.04 9.00 18.22
CA GLY A 37 -3.26 8.51 17.09
C GLY A 37 -4.03 7.49 16.25
N VAL A 38 -3.69 7.41 14.96
CA VAL A 38 -4.18 6.38 14.03
C VAL A 38 -3.09 5.36 13.76
N ILE A 39 -3.45 4.08 13.71
CA ILE A 39 -2.55 2.98 13.34
C ILE A 39 -2.89 2.57 11.90
N LEU A 40 -1.89 2.69 11.02
CA LEU A 40 -1.99 2.36 9.60
C LEU A 40 -1.64 0.89 9.35
N LYS A 41 -2.22 0.31 8.29
CA LYS A 41 -1.93 -1.07 7.88
C LYS A 41 -0.46 -1.20 7.47
N SER A 42 0.05 -0.27 6.68
CA SER A 42 1.45 -0.26 6.22
C SER A 42 2.46 -0.26 7.37
N GLU A 43 2.12 0.39 8.49
CA GLU A 43 2.98 0.51 9.66
C GLU A 43 3.08 -0.81 10.43
N VAL A 44 1.97 -1.54 10.55
CA VAL A 44 1.98 -2.91 11.09
C VAL A 44 2.73 -3.86 10.18
N ASP A 45 2.47 -3.82 8.88
CA ASP A 45 3.14 -4.68 7.90
C ASP A 45 4.66 -4.47 7.93
N THR A 46 5.12 -3.20 8.03
CA THR A 46 6.54 -2.85 8.15
C THR A 46 7.20 -3.47 9.39
N ILE A 47 6.49 -3.51 10.53
CA ILE A 47 7.02 -4.08 11.76
C ILE A 47 7.05 -5.60 11.67
N VAL A 48 6.01 -6.23 11.13
CA VAL A 48 5.96 -7.67 10.91
C VAL A 48 7.10 -8.11 9.99
N ASP A 49 7.31 -7.42 8.88
CA ASP A 49 8.39 -7.74 7.93
C ASP A 49 9.78 -7.58 8.55
N ARG A 50 9.99 -6.54 9.36
CA ARG A 50 11.24 -6.35 10.10
C ARG A 50 11.49 -7.51 11.06
N VAL A 51 10.47 -7.93 11.80
CA VAL A 51 10.57 -9.06 12.74
C VAL A 51 10.83 -10.36 11.99
N LYS A 52 10.19 -10.57 10.84
CA LYS A 52 10.44 -11.74 9.99
C LYS A 52 11.88 -11.81 9.51
N LYS A 53 12.39 -10.72 8.93
CA LYS A 53 13.78 -10.63 8.48
C LYS A 53 14.78 -10.87 9.61
N GLN A 54 14.55 -10.25 10.77
CA GLN A 54 15.42 -10.45 11.92
C GLN A 54 15.40 -11.89 12.42
N ALA A 55 14.23 -12.55 12.41
CA ALA A 55 14.12 -13.94 12.84
C ALA A 55 14.79 -14.91 11.84
N GLU A 56 14.73 -14.63 10.54
CA GLU A 56 15.51 -15.34 9.52
C GLU A 56 17.02 -15.17 9.74
N GLU A 57 17.49 -13.95 9.96
CA GLU A 57 18.89 -13.64 10.24
C GLU A 57 19.40 -14.30 11.53
N GLN A 58 18.56 -14.37 12.56
CA GLN A 58 18.90 -14.93 13.87
C GLN A 58 18.64 -16.44 13.97
N ASN A 59 18.20 -17.11 12.89
CA ASN A 59 17.75 -18.51 12.89
C ASN A 59 16.76 -18.81 14.03
N GLN A 60 15.96 -17.80 14.40
CA GLN A 60 14.99 -17.89 15.47
C GLN A 60 13.72 -18.53 14.90
N GLN A 61 13.12 -19.49 15.60
CA GLN A 61 11.82 -20.01 15.18
C GLN A 61 10.77 -18.91 15.24
N LEU A 62 10.23 -18.53 14.08
CA LEU A 62 9.10 -17.62 14.02
C LEU A 62 7.84 -18.31 14.58
N PRO A 63 7.16 -17.71 15.56
CA PRO A 63 5.82 -18.13 15.92
C PRO A 63 4.85 -17.95 14.73
N LYS A 64 3.65 -18.53 14.82
CA LYS A 64 2.64 -18.42 13.77
C LYS A 64 2.35 -16.96 13.42
N ASP A 65 2.12 -16.66 12.15
CA ASP A 65 1.94 -15.29 11.63
C ASP A 65 0.86 -14.50 12.40
N GLU A 66 -0.21 -15.18 12.82
CA GLU A 66 -1.27 -14.58 13.63
C GLU A 66 -0.77 -14.12 15.00
N THR A 67 0.02 -14.95 15.69
CA THR A 67 0.59 -14.60 17.00
C THR A 67 1.64 -13.50 16.90
N LEU A 68 2.44 -13.48 15.82
CA LEU A 68 3.39 -12.41 15.55
C LEU A 68 2.70 -11.06 15.34
N ARG A 69 1.61 -11.05 14.57
CA ARG A 69 0.83 -9.83 14.32
C ARG A 69 0.18 -9.29 15.59
N VAL A 70 -0.36 -10.17 16.44
CA VAL A 70 -0.93 -9.77 17.75
C VAL A 70 0.16 -9.15 18.64
N GLN A 71 1.34 -9.78 18.76
CA GLN A 71 2.45 -9.24 19.54
C GLN A 71 2.98 -7.90 19.00
N ALA A 72 3.01 -7.73 17.68
CA ALA A 72 3.42 -6.48 17.05
C ALA A 72 2.44 -5.33 17.38
N ILE A 73 1.13 -5.62 17.33
CA ILE A 73 0.09 -4.66 17.70
C ILE A 73 0.19 -4.29 19.19
N GLU A 74 0.36 -5.27 20.09
CA GLU A 74 0.53 -5.01 21.52
C GLU A 74 1.77 -4.14 21.82
N ARG A 75 2.87 -4.36 21.11
CA ARG A 75 4.08 -3.54 21.24
C ARG A 75 3.86 -2.12 20.76
N LEU A 76 3.17 -1.94 19.63
CA LEU A 76 2.81 -0.63 19.09
C LEU A 76 1.91 0.15 20.04
N VAL A 77 0.85 -0.48 20.55
CA VAL A 77 -0.08 0.12 21.51
C VAL A 77 0.68 0.62 22.75
N ASN A 78 1.58 -0.19 23.31
CA ASN A 78 2.40 0.22 24.45
C ASN A 78 3.31 1.41 24.13
N GLN A 79 3.94 1.44 22.96
CA GLN A 79 4.75 2.60 22.54
C GLN A 79 3.91 3.88 22.40
N THR A 80 2.68 3.78 21.88
CA THR A 80 1.77 4.92 21.75
C THR A 80 1.24 5.41 23.10
N LEU A 81 1.05 4.52 24.08
CA LEU A 81 0.56 4.91 25.42
C LEU A 81 1.64 5.55 26.30
N MET A 82 2.92 5.21 26.07
CA MET A 82 4.06 5.77 26.82
C MET A 82 4.51 7.14 26.28
N MET A 83 3.93 7.61 25.19
CA MET A 83 4.22 8.88 24.53
C MET A 83 3.09 9.89 24.81
#